data_AF-A0A971CIN9-F1
#
_entry.id   AF-A0A971CIN9-F1
#
_cell.length_a   1.000
_cell.length_b   1.000
_cell.length_c   1.000
_cell.angle_alpha   90.00
_cell.angle_beta   90.00
_cell.angle_gamma   90.00
#
_symmetry.space_group_name_H-M   'P 1'
#
loop_
_entity.id
_entity.type
_entity.pdbx_description
1 polymer ?
#
loop_
_entity_poly.entity_id
_entity_poly.type
_entity_poly.pdbx_seq_one_letter_code
_entity_poly.pdbx_strand_id
1 'polypeptide(L)'
;MKCVLCDQRKAKRFCPAKRALICPQCCGEKRVLEIDCPETCEYLKAGRQRDISEHAKYLRGMDEAQRVRSQRIIREHQEILARLEFVLGQQRLSMRGLTDRQVWTAINILLETYRTEEKGILYDRTSEDLNVEAVRLELHGVIERLRNPEGEQNTRIVDPQVNRLSLGTAIECLEFMRSMIDAYMNRRAESGYVDLLARLCPREQKPGSIILP
;
A
#
# COMPACT_ATOMS: atom_id res chain seq x y z
N MET A 1 26.87 8.22 -23.46
CA MET A 1 26.77 7.04 -22.56
C MET A 1 25.33 6.53 -22.53
N LYS A 2 25.16 5.22 -22.60
CA LYS A 2 23.87 4.54 -22.52
C LYS A 2 23.51 4.23 -21.06
N CYS A 3 22.23 4.02 -20.79
CA CYS A 3 21.71 3.67 -19.47
C CYS A 3 22.24 2.30 -19.03
N VAL A 4 22.86 2.23 -17.85
CA VAL A 4 23.39 0.95 -17.33
C VAL A 4 22.32 -0.10 -17.01
N LEU A 5 21.03 0.27 -16.95
CA LEU A 5 19.93 -0.66 -16.67
C LEU A 5 19.29 -1.26 -17.92
N CYS A 6 19.36 -0.59 -19.06
CA CYS A 6 18.68 -1.08 -20.28
C CYS A 6 19.56 -1.12 -21.52
N ASP A 7 20.75 -0.51 -21.48
CA ASP A 7 21.69 -0.37 -22.61
C ASP A 7 21.09 0.12 -23.95
N GLN A 8 19.94 0.80 -23.87
CA GLN A 8 19.21 1.27 -25.05
C GLN A 8 19.10 2.80 -25.08
N ARG A 9 18.68 3.39 -23.96
CA ARG A 9 18.36 4.83 -23.89
C ARG A 9 19.53 5.65 -23.39
N LYS A 10 19.60 6.92 -23.80
CA LYS A 10 20.60 7.89 -23.29
C LYS A 10 20.47 8.05 -21.77
N ALA A 11 21.58 7.88 -21.06
CA ALA A 11 21.63 8.09 -19.63
C ALA A 11 21.64 9.60 -19.31
N LYS A 12 20.78 10.03 -18.39
CA LYS A 12 20.60 11.46 -18.03
C LYS A 12 20.50 11.73 -16.53
N ARG A 13 20.40 10.69 -15.68
CA ARG A 13 20.22 10.83 -14.23
C ARG A 13 21.29 10.02 -13.52
N PHE A 14 21.99 10.62 -12.56
CA PHE A 14 22.87 9.86 -11.67
C PHE A 14 22.02 9.11 -10.65
N CYS A 15 22.15 7.79 -10.61
CA CYS A 15 21.46 6.94 -9.64
C CYS A 15 22.40 6.63 -8.47
N PRO A 16 22.13 7.10 -7.25
CA PRO A 16 22.99 6.83 -6.10
C PRO A 16 23.07 5.33 -5.78
N ALA A 17 21.96 4.60 -5.90
CA ALA A 17 21.89 3.16 -5.64
C ALA A 17 22.72 2.30 -6.62
N LYS A 18 22.85 2.75 -7.87
CA LYS A 18 23.63 2.06 -8.91
C LYS A 18 25.01 2.68 -9.11
N ARG A 19 25.30 3.80 -8.44
CA ARG A 19 26.52 4.61 -8.59
C ARG A 19 26.87 4.90 -10.05
N ALA A 20 25.84 5.11 -10.89
CA ALA A 20 25.98 5.21 -12.35
C ALA A 20 24.86 6.04 -12.97
N LEU A 21 25.06 6.47 -14.23
CA LEU A 21 24.04 7.18 -15.00
C LEU A 21 23.00 6.19 -15.57
N ILE A 22 21.72 6.49 -15.35
CA ILE A 22 20.57 5.77 -15.92
C ILE A 22 19.67 6.70 -16.72
N CYS A 23 18.78 6.15 -17.55
CA CYS A 23 17.80 6.94 -18.27
C CYS A 23 16.61 7.31 -17.37
N PRO A 24 15.89 8.42 -17.66
CA PRO A 24 14.72 8.84 -16.90
C PRO A 24 13.60 7.80 -16.81
N GLN A 25 13.47 6.95 -17.83
CA GLN A 25 12.43 5.92 -17.88
C GLN A 25 12.73 4.75 -16.93
N CYS A 26 13.91 4.14 -17.01
CA CYS A 26 14.30 3.10 -16.05
C CYS A 26 14.26 3.64 -14.61
N CYS A 27 14.67 4.89 -14.40
CA CYS A 27 14.53 5.55 -13.11
C CYS A 27 13.06 5.68 -12.65
N GLY A 28 12.13 5.98 -13.55
CA GLY A 28 10.70 6.12 -13.20
C GLY A 28 9.99 4.79 -12.95
N GLU A 29 10.25 3.80 -13.80
CA GLU A 29 9.58 2.49 -13.76
C GLU A 29 10.12 1.63 -12.62
N LYS A 30 11.45 1.59 -12.47
CA LYS A 30 12.15 0.65 -11.60
C LYS A 30 12.48 1.22 -10.22
N ARG A 31 12.26 2.51 -9.96
CA ARG A 31 12.53 3.11 -8.63
C ARG A 31 11.75 2.34 -7.57
N VAL A 32 12.43 2.06 -6.45
CA VAL A 32 11.89 1.35 -5.29
C VAL A 32 11.56 -0.12 -5.57
N LEU A 33 10.97 -0.46 -6.71
CA LEU A 33 10.57 -1.83 -7.06
C LEU A 33 11.76 -2.73 -7.40
N GLU A 34 12.71 -2.24 -8.20
CA GLU A 34 13.92 -3.00 -8.59
C GLU A 34 15.22 -2.26 -8.25
N ILE A 35 15.12 -0.97 -7.93
CA ILE A 35 16.24 -0.12 -7.51
C ILE A 35 16.05 0.20 -6.03
N ASP A 36 17.06 -0.12 -5.23
CA ASP A 36 17.13 0.23 -3.81
C ASP A 36 17.40 1.73 -3.64
N CYS A 37 16.39 2.56 -3.94
CA CYS A 37 16.51 4.01 -3.93
C CYS A 37 16.68 4.52 -2.49
N PRO A 38 17.77 5.25 -2.18
CA PRO A 38 17.89 5.91 -0.89
C PRO A 38 16.91 7.08 -0.78
N GLU A 39 16.46 7.38 0.44
CA GLU A 39 15.55 8.50 0.74
C GLU A 39 16.14 9.88 0.38
N THR A 40 17.47 9.97 0.29
CA THR A 40 18.20 11.16 -0.17
C THR A 40 18.11 11.38 -1.69
N CYS A 41 17.52 10.47 -2.46
CA CYS A 41 17.44 10.60 -3.92
C CYS A 41 16.42 11.67 -4.36
N GLU A 42 16.90 12.77 -4.95
CA GLU A 42 16.05 13.85 -5.48
C GLU A 42 15.04 13.36 -6.54
N TYR A 43 15.42 12.38 -7.38
CA TYR A 43 14.50 11.80 -8.36
C TYR A 43 13.42 10.91 -7.74
N LEU A 44 13.68 10.34 -6.55
CA LEU A 44 12.67 9.63 -5.78
C LEU A 44 11.65 10.62 -5.21
N LYS A 45 12.12 11.70 -4.57
CA LYS A 45 11.25 12.76 -4.02
C LYS A 45 10.33 13.37 -5.10
N ALA A 46 10.91 13.83 -6.21
CA ALA A 46 10.15 14.33 -7.36
C ALA A 46 9.28 13.25 -8.02
N GLY A 47 9.65 11.98 -7.84
CA GLY A 47 8.87 10.83 -8.27
C GLY A 47 7.59 10.65 -7.47
N ARG A 48 7.72 10.61 -6.14
CA ARG A 48 6.60 10.49 -5.19
C ARG A 48 5.64 11.67 -5.33
N GLN A 49 6.15 12.90 -5.46
CA GLN A 49 5.29 14.07 -5.66
C GLN A 49 4.40 13.95 -6.91
N ARG A 50 4.97 13.42 -8.01
CA ARG A 50 4.19 13.16 -9.23
C ARG A 50 3.19 12.05 -9.02
N ASP A 51 3.59 10.95 -8.37
CA ASP A 51 2.69 9.84 -8.07
C ASP A 51 1.49 10.28 -7.22
N ILE A 52 1.72 11.10 -6.18
CA ILE A 52 0.66 11.69 -5.35
C ILE A 52 -0.25 12.61 -6.18
N SER A 53 0.33 13.45 -7.03
CA SER A 53 -0.44 14.35 -7.89
C SER A 53 -1.34 13.58 -8.87
N GLU A 54 -0.82 12.53 -9.50
CA GLU A 54 -1.60 11.64 -10.37
C GLU A 54 -2.65 10.87 -9.57
N HIS A 55 -2.32 10.40 -8.37
CA HIS A 55 -3.29 9.75 -7.49
C HIS A 55 -4.47 10.67 -7.14
N ALA A 56 -4.18 11.92 -6.80
CA ALA A 56 -5.20 12.94 -6.53
C ALA A 56 -6.04 13.30 -7.76
N LYS A 57 -5.49 13.19 -8.98
CA LYS A 57 -6.27 13.35 -10.22
C LYS A 57 -7.30 12.22 -10.37
N TYR A 58 -7.00 10.99 -9.93
CA TYR A 58 -7.98 9.88 -9.98
C TYR A 58 -9.17 10.16 -9.08
N LEU A 59 -8.94 10.59 -7.83
CA LEU A 59 -10.01 10.97 -6.91
C LEU A 59 -10.89 12.10 -7.47
N ARG A 60 -10.31 13.05 -8.22
CA ARG A 60 -11.07 14.12 -8.88
C ARG A 60 -11.85 13.66 -10.11
N GLY A 61 -11.46 12.55 -10.74
CA GLY A 61 -12.10 12.00 -11.93
C GLY A 61 -13.27 11.05 -11.64
N MET A 62 -13.54 10.74 -10.36
CA MET A 62 -14.73 10.01 -9.92
C MET A 62 -16.00 10.85 -10.11
N ASP A 63 -17.15 10.20 -10.19
CA ASP A 63 -18.43 10.92 -10.14
C ASP A 63 -18.62 11.64 -8.80
N GLU A 64 -19.55 12.60 -8.77
CA GLU A 64 -19.73 13.47 -7.61
C GLU A 64 -20.02 12.68 -6.32
N ALA A 65 -20.91 11.69 -6.39
CA ALA A 65 -21.33 10.91 -5.23
C ALA A 65 -20.17 10.07 -4.68
N GLN A 66 -19.43 9.41 -5.57
CA GLN A 66 -18.23 8.65 -5.22
C GLN A 66 -17.14 9.54 -4.63
N ARG A 67 -16.94 10.73 -5.20
CA ARG A 67 -15.92 11.68 -4.74
C ARG A 67 -16.25 12.22 -3.35
N VAL A 68 -17.50 12.64 -3.11
CA VAL A 68 -17.94 13.12 -1.78
C VAL A 68 -17.79 12.03 -0.74
N ARG A 69 -18.22 10.79 -1.05
CA ARG A 69 -18.05 9.64 -0.15
C ARG A 69 -16.57 9.38 0.15
N SER A 70 -15.72 9.33 -0.88
CA SER A 70 -14.29 9.11 -0.74
C SER A 70 -13.61 10.18 0.12
N GLN A 71 -13.95 11.46 -0.09
CA GLN A 71 -13.41 12.56 0.71
C GLN A 71 -13.83 12.48 2.18
N ARG A 72 -15.06 12.04 2.48
CA ARG A 72 -15.50 11.78 3.86
C ARG A 72 -14.67 10.68 4.49
N ILE A 73 -14.58 9.52 3.84
CA ILE A 73 -13.84 8.35 4.35
C ILE A 73 -12.37 8.69 4.59
N ILE A 74 -11.72 9.38 3.64
CA ILE A 74 -10.32 9.80 3.80
C ILE A 74 -10.15 10.73 5.00
N ARG A 75 -11.06 11.68 5.20
CA ARG A 75 -11.00 12.64 6.32
C ARG A 75 -11.23 11.98 7.67
N GLU A 76 -12.20 11.08 7.75
CA GLU A 76 -12.62 10.44 9.00
C GLU A 76 -11.72 9.26 9.40
N HIS A 77 -11.09 8.59 8.43
CA HIS A 77 -10.38 7.32 8.64
C HIS A 77 -8.94 7.33 8.12
N GLN A 78 -8.33 8.51 7.98
CA GLN A 78 -6.98 8.70 7.43
C GLN A 78 -5.94 7.75 8.05
N GLU A 79 -5.93 7.61 9.38
CA GLU A 79 -4.92 6.79 10.08
C GLU A 79 -5.08 5.30 9.79
N ILE A 80 -6.32 4.82 9.68
CA ILE A 80 -6.63 3.41 9.38
C ILE A 80 -6.20 3.12 7.93
N LEU A 81 -6.60 3.98 7.00
CA LEU A 81 -6.22 3.87 5.58
C LEU A 81 -4.70 3.88 5.42
N ALA A 82 -4.00 4.80 6.10
CA ALA A 82 -2.54 4.87 6.04
C ALA A 82 -1.87 3.58 6.52
N ARG A 83 -2.39 2.94 7.58
CA ARG A 83 -1.86 1.67 8.09
C ARG A 83 -2.11 0.51 7.12
N LEU A 84 -3.30 0.42 6.54
CA LEU A 84 -3.64 -0.63 5.57
C LEU A 84 -2.81 -0.47 4.29
N GLU A 85 -2.71 0.76 3.76
CA GLU A 85 -1.90 1.07 2.58
C GLU A 85 -0.41 0.84 2.82
N PHE A 86 0.10 1.16 4.01
CA PHE A 86 1.47 0.87 4.39
C PHE A 86 1.78 -0.62 4.34
N VAL A 87 0.92 -1.46 4.91
CA VAL A 87 1.09 -2.92 4.86
C VAL A 87 1.04 -3.45 3.43
N LEU A 88 0.12 -2.97 2.59
CA LEU A 88 0.13 -3.34 1.17
C LEU A 88 1.41 -2.92 0.44
N GLY A 89 1.93 -1.73 0.73
CA GLY A 89 3.22 -1.27 0.22
C GLY A 89 4.36 -2.21 0.61
N GLN A 90 4.42 -2.64 1.87
CA GLN A 90 5.41 -3.60 2.36
C GLN A 90 5.26 -4.99 1.72
N GLN A 91 4.03 -5.47 1.59
CA GLN A 91 3.74 -6.74 0.91
C GLN A 91 4.18 -6.69 -0.55
N ARG A 92 3.95 -5.58 -1.25
CA ARG A 92 4.43 -5.40 -2.63
C ARG A 92 5.96 -5.39 -2.73
N LEU A 93 6.65 -4.78 -1.78
CA LEU A 93 8.12 -4.77 -1.73
C LEU A 93 8.71 -6.16 -1.46
N SER A 94 8.02 -6.97 -0.64
CA SER A 94 8.42 -8.33 -0.29
C SER A 94 8.07 -9.34 -1.38
N MET A 95 6.90 -9.17 -2.03
CA MET A 95 6.38 -10.03 -3.09
C MET A 95 6.40 -9.31 -4.44
N ARG A 96 7.48 -9.50 -5.20
CA ARG A 96 7.66 -8.86 -6.52
C ARG A 96 6.62 -9.27 -7.57
N GLY A 97 5.87 -10.34 -7.35
CA GLY A 97 4.78 -10.77 -8.23
C GLY A 97 3.39 -10.29 -7.80
N LEU A 98 3.25 -9.54 -6.69
CA LEU A 98 1.95 -9.12 -6.21
C LEU A 98 1.26 -8.18 -7.21
N THR A 99 0.03 -8.52 -7.58
CA THR A 99 -0.81 -7.76 -8.52
C THR A 99 -1.96 -7.06 -7.81
N ASP A 100 -2.53 -6.04 -8.45
CA ASP A 100 -3.73 -5.33 -7.98
C ASP A 100 -4.91 -6.30 -7.85
N ARG A 101 -5.05 -7.26 -8.77
CA ARG A 101 -6.11 -8.28 -8.75
C ARG A 101 -6.02 -9.21 -7.53
N GLN A 102 -4.81 -9.60 -7.13
CA GLN A 102 -4.62 -10.43 -5.94
C GLN A 102 -4.99 -9.67 -4.66
N VAL A 103 -4.61 -8.40 -4.54
CA VAL A 103 -5.03 -7.55 -3.43
C VAL A 103 -6.54 -7.35 -3.40
N TRP A 104 -7.15 -7.08 -4.56
CA TRP A 104 -8.61 -6.96 -4.69
C TRP A 104 -9.33 -8.22 -4.20
N THR A 105 -8.81 -9.39 -4.58
CA THR A 105 -9.36 -10.70 -4.18
C THR A 105 -9.26 -10.89 -2.66
N ALA A 106 -8.11 -10.57 -2.06
CA ALA A 106 -7.91 -10.65 -0.61
C ALA A 106 -8.87 -9.73 0.15
N ILE A 107 -9.05 -8.48 -0.32
CA ILE A 107 -9.99 -7.52 0.27
C ILE A 107 -11.43 -8.03 0.17
N ASN A 108 -11.83 -8.63 -0.95
CA ASN A 108 -13.18 -9.19 -1.07
C ASN A 108 -13.44 -10.38 -0.14
N ILE A 109 -12.45 -11.26 0.04
CA ILE A 109 -12.55 -12.34 1.01
C ILE A 109 -12.78 -11.76 2.41
N LEU A 110 -12.01 -10.74 2.81
CA LEU A 110 -12.20 -10.06 4.11
C LEU A 110 -13.54 -9.36 4.24
N LEU A 111 -14.00 -8.66 3.21
CA LEU A 111 -15.32 -8.02 3.20
C LEU A 111 -16.44 -9.05 3.39
N GLU A 112 -16.33 -10.21 2.75
CA GLU A 112 -17.29 -11.31 2.94
C GLU A 112 -17.24 -11.86 4.37
N THR A 113 -16.04 -12.12 4.90
CA THR A 113 -15.83 -12.55 6.30
C THR A 113 -16.45 -11.56 7.29
N TYR A 114 -16.15 -10.27 7.18
CA TYR A 114 -16.65 -9.25 8.12
C TYR A 114 -18.15 -8.99 8.00
N ARG A 115 -18.73 -9.09 6.80
CA ARG A 115 -20.19 -9.01 6.62
C ARG A 115 -20.91 -10.23 7.18
N THR A 116 -20.26 -11.40 7.24
CA THR A 116 -20.82 -12.58 7.93
C THR A 116 -20.68 -12.47 9.44
N GLU A 117 -19.57 -11.92 9.93
CA GLU A 117 -19.36 -11.64 11.36
C GLU A 117 -20.41 -10.64 11.89
N GLU A 118 -20.71 -9.59 11.11
CA GLU A 118 -21.77 -8.62 11.44
C GLU A 118 -23.15 -9.29 11.64
N LYS A 119 -23.37 -10.43 10.97
CA LYS A 119 -24.60 -11.25 11.09
C LYS A 119 -24.50 -12.34 12.16
N GLY A 120 -23.42 -12.38 12.94
CA GLY A 120 -23.18 -13.34 14.01
C GLY A 120 -22.65 -14.70 13.56
N ILE A 121 -22.10 -14.80 12.33
CA ILE A 121 -21.56 -16.05 11.77
C ILE A 121 -20.04 -15.94 11.71
N LEU A 122 -19.34 -16.72 12.55
CA LEU A 122 -17.89 -16.85 12.50
C LEU A 122 -17.49 -17.82 11.38
N TYR A 123 -17.16 -17.29 10.21
CA TYR A 123 -16.61 -18.07 9.10
C TYR A 123 -15.39 -17.36 8.53
N ASP A 124 -14.21 -17.96 8.71
CA ASP A 124 -12.97 -17.45 8.12
C ASP A 124 -12.76 -18.07 6.74
N ARG A 125 -12.97 -17.28 5.69
CA ARG A 125 -12.70 -17.67 4.31
C ARG A 125 -11.21 -17.55 4.01
N THR A 126 -10.66 -18.59 3.38
CA THR A 126 -9.25 -18.64 2.95
C THR A 126 -9.12 -18.67 1.43
N SER A 127 -7.91 -18.46 0.92
CA SER A 127 -7.56 -18.63 -0.49
C SER A 127 -6.47 -19.69 -0.69
N GLU A 128 -6.54 -20.43 -1.79
CA GLU A 128 -5.46 -21.33 -2.23
C GLU A 128 -4.29 -20.58 -2.90
N ASP A 129 -4.51 -19.33 -3.36
CA ASP A 129 -3.44 -18.48 -3.87
C ASP A 129 -2.63 -17.90 -2.69
N LEU A 130 -1.36 -18.29 -2.60
CA LEU A 130 -0.46 -17.90 -1.52
C LEU A 130 -0.28 -16.39 -1.39
N ASN A 131 -0.27 -15.62 -2.49
CA ASN A 131 -0.15 -14.17 -2.42
C ASN A 131 -1.44 -13.54 -1.90
N VAL A 132 -2.60 -14.07 -2.34
CA VAL A 132 -3.92 -13.60 -1.87
C VAL A 132 -4.05 -13.88 -0.37
N GLU A 133 -3.69 -15.09 0.08
CA GLU A 133 -3.78 -15.47 1.48
C GLU A 133 -2.81 -14.67 2.36
N ALA A 134 -1.57 -14.45 1.90
CA ALA A 134 -0.62 -13.62 2.62
C ALA A 134 -1.14 -12.18 2.83
N VAL A 135 -1.67 -11.54 1.77
CA VAL A 135 -2.26 -10.20 1.87
C VAL A 135 -3.49 -10.20 2.78
N ARG A 136 -4.34 -11.24 2.68
CA ARG A 136 -5.54 -11.38 3.50
C ARG A 136 -5.19 -11.43 4.99
N LEU A 137 -4.25 -12.30 5.37
CA LEU A 137 -3.80 -12.45 6.76
C LEU A 137 -3.18 -11.17 7.32
N GLU A 138 -2.37 -10.47 6.51
CA GLU A 138 -1.73 -9.21 6.90
C GLU A 138 -2.75 -8.09 7.14
N LEU A 139 -3.68 -7.90 6.20
CA LEU A 139 -4.77 -6.92 6.37
C LEU A 139 -5.67 -7.27 7.56
N HIS A 140 -6.04 -8.55 7.71
CA HIS A 140 -6.79 -9.03 8.87
C HIS A 140 -6.06 -8.72 10.18
N GLY A 141 -4.77 -9.05 10.26
CA GLY A 141 -3.95 -8.79 11.44
C GLY A 141 -3.85 -7.31 11.80
N VAL A 142 -3.75 -6.42 10.79
CA VAL A 142 -3.80 -4.96 11.02
C VAL A 142 -5.15 -4.54 11.60
N ILE A 143 -6.25 -5.01 11.00
CA ILE A 143 -7.60 -4.68 11.46
C ILE A 143 -7.82 -5.19 12.88
N GLU A 144 -7.45 -6.43 13.18
CA GLU A 144 -7.59 -6.99 14.52
C GLU A 144 -6.76 -6.24 15.57
N ARG A 145 -5.53 -5.80 15.25
CA ARG A 145 -4.76 -4.93 16.14
C ARG A 145 -5.42 -3.56 16.36
N LEU A 146 -6.11 -3.03 15.37
CA LEU A 146 -6.85 -1.76 15.49
C LEU A 146 -8.17 -1.91 16.25
N ARG A 147 -8.81 -3.08 16.16
CA ARG A 147 -10.02 -3.43 16.92
C ARG A 147 -9.69 -3.75 18.38
N ASN A 148 -8.55 -4.42 18.61
CA ASN A 148 -8.12 -4.96 19.89
C ASN A 148 -6.67 -4.53 20.23
N PRO A 149 -6.40 -3.23 20.45
CA PRO A 149 -5.04 -2.70 20.62
C PRO A 149 -4.31 -3.19 21.89
N GLU A 150 -5.03 -3.73 22.87
CA GLU A 150 -4.47 -4.23 24.14
C GLU A 150 -4.25 -5.75 24.19
N GLY A 151 -4.39 -6.46 23.06
CA GLY A 151 -4.41 -7.93 22.99
C GLY A 151 -3.19 -8.70 23.52
N GLU A 152 -2.15 -8.02 24.01
CA GLU A 152 -0.98 -8.62 24.67
C GLU A 152 -0.79 -8.20 26.14
N GLN A 153 -1.50 -7.19 26.65
CA GLN A 153 -1.40 -6.77 28.05
C GLN A 153 -2.67 -7.18 28.81
N ASN A 154 -2.53 -8.26 29.58
CA ASN A 154 -3.55 -8.94 30.38
C ASN A 154 -4.05 -8.08 31.57
N THR A 155 -4.56 -6.88 31.31
CA THR A 155 -5.19 -6.02 32.31
C THR A 155 -6.70 -6.03 32.09
N ARG A 156 -7.45 -6.58 33.05
CA ARG A 156 -8.92 -6.66 33.09
C ARG A 156 -9.63 -5.29 33.16
N ILE A 157 -8.92 -4.20 32.90
CA ILE A 157 -9.43 -2.83 32.95
C ILE A 157 -9.34 -2.32 31.51
N VAL A 158 -10.45 -2.39 30.79
CA VAL A 158 -10.58 -1.78 29.47
C VAL A 158 -10.67 -0.28 29.68
N ASP A 159 -9.70 0.49 29.17
CA ASP A 159 -9.82 1.94 29.13
C ASP A 159 -10.91 2.33 28.11
N PRO A 160 -12.03 2.95 28.53
CA PRO A 160 -13.10 3.39 27.64
C PRO A 160 -12.67 4.46 26.62
N GLN A 161 -11.50 5.08 26.80
CA GLN A 161 -10.96 6.09 25.89
C GLN A 161 -10.18 5.49 24.72
N VAL A 162 -9.92 4.19 24.73
CA VAL A 162 -9.26 3.51 23.60
C VAL A 162 -10.26 3.39 22.45
N ASN A 163 -10.06 4.25 21.44
CA ASN A 163 -10.89 4.27 20.23
C ASN A 163 -10.69 2.99 19.41
N ARG A 164 -11.48 1.96 19.70
CA ARG A 164 -11.46 0.68 18.98
C ARG A 164 -12.07 0.87 17.59
N LEU A 165 -11.41 0.29 16.59
CA LEU A 165 -11.98 0.22 15.25
C LEU A 165 -13.31 -0.56 15.29
N SER A 166 -14.39 0.04 14.81
CA SER A 166 -15.66 -0.68 14.64
C SER A 166 -15.61 -1.56 13.39
N LEU A 167 -16.38 -2.65 13.38
CA LEU A 167 -16.48 -3.54 12.22
C LEU A 167 -17.01 -2.80 10.99
N GLY A 168 -18.01 -1.93 11.17
CA GLY A 168 -18.56 -1.10 10.10
C GLY A 168 -17.52 -0.14 9.50
N THR A 169 -16.67 0.45 10.34
CA THR A 169 -15.56 1.31 9.88
C THR A 169 -14.50 0.49 9.13
N ALA A 170 -14.19 -0.73 9.58
CA ALA A 170 -13.27 -1.62 8.87
C ALA A 170 -13.80 -1.98 7.48
N ILE A 171 -15.08 -2.34 7.37
CA ILE A 171 -15.76 -2.61 6.10
C ILE A 171 -15.70 -1.37 5.20
N GLU A 172 -16.02 -0.19 5.73
CA GLU A 172 -15.99 1.06 4.95
C GLU A 172 -14.58 1.38 4.39
N CYS A 173 -13.53 1.19 5.19
CA CYS A 173 -12.14 1.37 4.75
C CYS A 173 -11.75 0.36 3.65
N LEU A 174 -12.12 -0.92 3.81
CA LEU A 174 -11.85 -1.96 2.82
C LEU A 174 -12.61 -1.73 1.52
N GLU A 175 -13.87 -1.28 1.57
CA GLU A 175 -14.65 -0.89 0.39
C GLU A 175 -14.02 0.28 -0.36
N PHE A 176 -13.52 1.27 0.37
CA PHE A 176 -12.79 2.39 -0.22
C PHE A 176 -11.50 1.93 -0.90
N MET A 177 -10.68 1.10 -0.24
CA MET A 177 -9.46 0.56 -0.87
C MET A 177 -9.78 -0.27 -2.12
N ARG A 178 -10.84 -1.09 -2.06
CA ARG A 178 -11.30 -1.86 -3.23
C ARG A 178 -11.68 -0.95 -4.40
N SER A 179 -12.43 0.13 -4.15
CA SER A 179 -12.83 1.07 -5.21
C SER A 179 -11.63 1.81 -5.83
N MET A 180 -10.60 2.08 -5.03
CA MET A 180 -9.33 2.62 -5.52
C MET A 180 -8.61 1.61 -6.42
N ILE A 181 -8.57 0.33 -6.03
CA ILE A 181 -7.98 -0.73 -6.86
C ILE A 181 -8.74 -0.88 -8.18
N ASP A 182 -10.08 -0.89 -8.15
CA ASP A 182 -10.93 -0.94 -9.35
C ASP A 182 -10.61 0.21 -10.31
N ALA A 183 -10.43 1.43 -9.78
CA ALA A 183 -10.08 2.60 -10.58
C ALA A 183 -8.70 2.46 -11.27
N TYR A 184 -7.74 1.79 -10.61
CA TYR A 184 -6.41 1.55 -11.15
C TYR A 184 -6.38 0.42 -12.17
N MET A 185 -7.05 -0.71 -11.90
CA MET A 185 -7.11 -1.87 -12.78
C MET A 185 -7.72 -1.53 -14.15
N ASN A 186 -8.67 -0.60 -14.19
CA ASN A 186 -9.29 -0.17 -15.45
C ASN A 186 -8.36 0.65 -16.37
N ARG A 187 -7.19 1.10 -15.89
CA ARG A 187 -6.38 2.12 -16.59
C ARG A 187 -4.86 1.91 -16.57
N ARG A 188 -4.33 0.91 -15.85
CA ARG A 188 -2.87 0.68 -15.70
C ARG A 188 -2.48 -0.78 -15.91
N ALA A 189 -1.16 -1.03 -15.91
CA ALA A 189 -0.56 -2.35 -15.80
C ALA A 189 -1.08 -3.11 -14.56
N GLU A 190 -0.91 -4.44 -14.54
CA GLU A 190 -1.47 -5.37 -13.54
C GLU A 190 -1.14 -5.06 -12.07
N SER A 191 -0.17 -4.19 -11.78
CA SER A 191 0.32 -3.83 -10.44
C SER A 191 0.29 -2.32 -10.15
N GLY A 192 -0.55 -1.55 -10.85
CA GLY A 192 -0.53 -0.09 -10.82
C GLY A 192 -0.76 0.55 -9.45
N TYR A 193 -1.70 0.03 -8.65
CA TYR A 193 -2.01 0.55 -7.31
C TYR A 193 -0.98 0.09 -6.29
N VAL A 194 -0.63 -1.20 -6.28
CA VAL A 194 0.38 -1.72 -5.35
C VAL A 194 1.77 -1.11 -5.61
N ASP A 195 2.14 -0.84 -6.87
CA ASP A 195 3.39 -0.15 -7.21
C ASP A 195 3.40 1.29 -6.70
N LEU A 196 2.24 1.98 -6.72
CA LEU A 196 2.11 3.29 -6.11
C LEU A 196 2.39 3.19 -4.61
N LEU A 197 1.70 2.29 -3.91
CA LEU A 197 1.85 2.15 -2.45
C LEU A 197 3.29 1.79 -2.07
N ALA A 198 3.93 0.87 -2.78
CA ALA A 198 5.33 0.53 -2.58
C ALA A 198 6.26 1.74 -2.76
N ARG A 199 6.02 2.58 -3.78
CA ARG A 199 6.81 3.80 -4.01
C ARG A 199 6.59 4.86 -2.95
N LEU A 200 5.41 4.96 -2.36
CA LEU A 200 5.09 5.90 -1.30
C LEU A 200 5.54 5.42 0.09
N CYS A 201 5.69 4.10 0.25
CA CYS A 201 6.20 3.51 1.48
C CYS A 201 7.55 4.12 1.88
N PRO A 202 7.68 4.68 3.09
CA PRO A 202 8.97 5.09 3.61
C PRO A 202 9.89 3.88 3.71
N ARG A 203 11.16 4.01 3.29
CA ARG A 203 12.15 2.97 3.58
C ARG A 203 12.80 3.24 4.93
N GLU A 204 12.87 2.22 5.77
CA GLU A 204 13.77 2.24 6.91
C GLU A 204 15.20 2.50 6.40
N GLN A 205 15.82 3.57 6.88
CA GLN A 205 17.25 3.74 6.68
C GLN A 205 17.93 2.69 7.55
N LYS A 206 18.50 1.64 6.94
CA LYS A 206 19.45 0.81 7.68
C LYS A 206 20.51 1.75 8.25
N PRO A 207 20.75 1.80 9.58
CA PRO A 207 21.86 2.57 10.11
C PRO A 207 23.10 2.08 9.37
N GLY A 208 23.78 3.01 8.69
CA GLY A 208 24.99 2.68 7.95
C GLY A 208 25.89 1.89 8.88
N SER A 209 26.31 0.71 8.45
CA SER A 209 27.31 -0.08 9.16
C SER A 209 28.52 0.82 9.35
N ILE A 210 28.65 1.40 10.54
CA ILE A 210 29.85 2.11 10.97
C ILE A 210 30.89 1.00 11.09
N ILE A 211 31.62 0.76 10.00
CA ILE A 211 32.92 0.12 10.06
C ILE A 211 33.81 1.18 10.70
N LEU A 212 33.94 1.13 12.02
CA LEU A 212 34.99 1.86 12.72
C LEU A 212 36.34 1.28 12.29
N PRO A 213 37.35 2.14 12.03
CA PRO A 213 38.69 1.73 11.63
C PRO A 213 39.44 0.94 12.72
#